data_AF-A0A958Q944-F1
#
_entry.id   AF-A0A958Q944-F1
#
_cell.length_a   1.000
_cell.length_b   1.000
_cell.length_c   1.000
_cell.angle_alpha   90.00
_cell.angle_beta   90.00
_cell.angle_gamma   90.00
#
_symmetry.space_group_name_H-M   'P 1'
#
loop_
_entity.id
_entity.type
_entity.pdbx_description
1 polymer ?
#
loop_
_entity_poly.entity_id
_entity_poly.type
_entity_poly.pdbx_seq_one_letter_code
_entity_poly.pdbx_strand_id
1 'polypeptide(L)'
;MTKYKVTRFNVAKTAHLVELREAANITSVQALKFFGKKDRETVRNWELGHTRPNEKQDRLRFIQYLAEELKLRHNRQILEEIWHDVVMGEWKWSALQPDELRKYFSDIDVDIKPVTPEFIRKPILLAPPPLSHSLIGRGNLLRKLRHRLLTGKHLVLSGMPGVGKTALAIELANDLFVRKHFHDGVLWARLGRKANVLGE
;
A
#
# COMPACT_ATOMS: atom_id res chain seq x y z
N MET A 1 -2.61 -7.70 38.08
CA MET A 1 -2.88 -8.24 36.72
C MET A 1 -2.98 -7.09 35.74
N THR A 2 -1.88 -6.75 35.08
CA THR A 2 -1.76 -5.57 34.22
C THR A 2 -2.26 -5.89 32.82
N LYS A 3 -3.42 -5.33 32.44
CA LYS A 3 -3.99 -5.45 31.09
C LYS A 3 -3.07 -4.74 30.10
N TYR A 4 -2.25 -5.48 29.36
CA TYR A 4 -1.51 -4.95 28.22
C TYR A 4 -2.54 -4.50 27.16
N LYS A 5 -2.65 -3.19 26.93
CA LYS A 5 -3.30 -2.64 25.73
C LYS A 5 -2.47 -3.12 24.54
N VAL A 6 -2.95 -4.13 23.83
CA VAL A 6 -2.40 -4.51 22.53
C VAL A 6 -2.74 -3.39 21.57
N THR A 7 -1.78 -2.49 21.33
CA THR A 7 -1.88 -1.47 20.29
C THR A 7 -1.91 -2.20 18.95
N ARG A 8 -3.11 -2.45 18.41
CA ARG A 8 -3.27 -3.01 17.07
C ARG A 8 -3.09 -1.88 16.05
N PHE A 9 -2.03 -1.95 15.25
CA PHE A 9 -1.83 -1.07 14.11
C PHE A 9 -2.80 -1.44 12.98
N ASN A 10 -3.05 -0.50 12.06
CA ASN A 10 -3.99 -0.73 10.98
C ASN A 10 -3.53 -1.88 10.07
N VAL A 11 -4.28 -2.99 10.11
CA VAL A 11 -3.97 -4.22 9.37
C VAL A 11 -4.05 -4.02 7.85
N ALA A 12 -4.94 -3.16 7.34
CA ALA A 12 -4.97 -2.85 5.90
C ALA A 12 -3.69 -2.15 5.45
N LYS A 13 -3.20 -1.17 6.22
CA LYS A 13 -1.98 -0.44 5.86
C LYS A 13 -0.74 -1.32 5.98
N THR A 14 -0.65 -2.12 7.05
CA THR A 14 0.50 -3.02 7.27
C THR A 14 0.50 -4.22 6.32
N ALA A 15 -0.67 -4.65 5.83
CA ALA A 15 -0.78 -5.69 4.79
C ALA A 15 -0.10 -5.30 3.47
N HIS A 16 0.10 -4.01 3.19
CA HIS A 16 0.87 -3.59 2.02
C HIS A 16 2.31 -4.16 2.04
N LEU A 17 2.92 -4.32 3.22
CA LEU A 17 4.25 -4.94 3.35
C LEU A 17 4.23 -6.42 2.96
N VAL A 18 3.14 -7.14 3.29
CA VAL A 18 2.94 -8.55 2.89
C VAL A 18 2.84 -8.66 1.38
N GLU A 19 2.03 -7.81 0.75
CA GLU A 19 1.82 -7.82 -0.70
C GLU A 19 3.12 -7.54 -1.46
N LEU A 20 3.90 -6.56 -1.01
CA LEU A 20 5.19 -6.24 -1.61
C LEU A 20 6.19 -7.39 -1.45
N ARG A 21 6.21 -8.03 -0.28
CA ARG A 21 7.07 -9.19 -0.02
C ARG A 21 6.69 -10.37 -0.92
N GLU A 22 5.40 -10.68 -1.05
CA GLU A 22 4.93 -11.73 -1.95
C GLU A 22 5.21 -11.41 -3.42
N ALA A 23 5.01 -10.17 -3.85
CA ALA A 23 5.34 -9.71 -5.20
C ALA A 23 6.85 -9.80 -5.50
N ALA A 24 7.70 -9.66 -4.49
CA ALA A 24 9.14 -9.87 -4.59
C ALA A 24 9.57 -11.36 -4.54
N ASN A 25 8.63 -12.30 -4.39
CA ASN A 25 8.88 -13.73 -4.15
C ASN A 25 9.71 -14.03 -2.90
N ILE A 26 9.55 -13.20 -1.86
CA ILE A 26 10.26 -13.34 -0.60
C ILE A 26 9.34 -14.01 0.43
N THR A 27 9.85 -15.03 1.10
CA THR A 27 9.14 -15.67 2.22
C THR A 27 9.33 -14.89 3.52
N SER A 28 8.40 -15.00 4.47
CA SER A 28 8.57 -14.39 5.80
C SER A 28 9.84 -14.89 6.51
N VAL A 29 10.31 -16.10 6.19
CA VAL A 29 11.56 -16.67 6.71
C VAL A 29 12.79 -16.01 6.10
N GLN A 30 12.77 -15.69 4.81
CA GLN A 30 13.85 -14.93 4.16
C GLN A 30 13.90 -13.49 4.69
N ALA A 31 12.75 -12.83 4.83
CA ALA A 31 12.66 -11.52 5.45
C ALA A 31 13.19 -11.55 6.90
N LEU A 32 12.85 -12.58 7.69
CA LEU A 32 13.37 -12.76 9.04
C LEU A 32 14.90 -12.82 9.10
N LYS A 33 15.52 -13.59 8.20
CA LYS A 33 16.98 -13.71 8.11
C LYS A 33 17.62 -12.36 7.82
N PHE A 34 17.01 -11.56 6.94
CA PHE A 34 17.48 -10.22 6.62
C PHE A 34 17.54 -9.31 7.86
N PHE A 35 16.51 -9.36 8.72
CA PHE A 35 16.46 -8.56 9.94
C PHE A 35 17.33 -9.09 11.09
N GLY A 36 17.91 -10.29 10.95
CA GLY A 36 18.71 -10.94 12.00
C GLY A 36 17.91 -11.25 13.26
N LYS A 37 16.58 -11.43 13.15
CA LYS A 37 15.71 -11.73 14.29
C LYS A 37 15.62 -13.25 14.49
N LYS A 38 15.57 -13.68 15.76
CA LYS A 38 15.53 -15.10 16.15
C LYS A 38 14.11 -15.68 16.09
N ASP A 39 13.10 -14.85 16.31
CA ASP A 39 11.70 -15.26 16.36
C ASP A 39 11.02 -15.09 15.00
N ARG A 40 10.54 -16.22 14.45
CA ARG A 40 9.87 -16.30 13.14
C ARG A 40 8.57 -15.51 13.06
N GLU A 41 7.94 -15.23 14.19
CA GLU A 41 6.71 -14.43 14.22
C GLU A 41 6.98 -12.93 14.21
N THR A 42 8.21 -12.48 14.46
CA THR A 42 8.53 -11.04 14.60
C THR A 42 8.17 -10.24 13.34
N VAL A 43 8.63 -10.66 12.17
CA VAL A 43 8.32 -9.95 10.90
C VAL A 43 6.84 -10.07 10.56
N ARG A 44 6.25 -11.24 10.77
CA ARG A 44 4.82 -11.48 10.55
C ARG A 44 3.97 -10.59 11.45
N ASN A 45 4.39 -10.37 12.70
CA ASN A 45 3.71 -9.49 13.63
C ASN A 45 3.82 -8.02 13.24
N TRP A 46 4.91 -7.60 12.57
CA TRP A 46 5.00 -6.27 11.96
C TRP A 46 4.05 -6.13 10.77
N GLU A 47 4.04 -7.14 9.90
CA GLU A 47 3.21 -7.22 8.70
C GLU A 47 1.69 -7.27 9.01
N LEU A 48 1.32 -7.90 10.12
CA LEU A 48 -0.07 -7.99 10.58
C LEU A 48 -0.47 -6.84 11.53
N GLY A 49 0.43 -5.89 11.77
CA GLY A 49 0.17 -4.76 12.66
C GLY A 49 -0.02 -5.14 14.13
N HIS A 50 0.52 -6.28 14.56
CA HIS A 50 0.53 -6.70 15.97
C HIS A 50 1.66 -6.05 16.77
N THR A 51 2.81 -5.85 16.13
CA THR A 51 3.97 -5.16 16.69
C THR A 51 4.58 -4.23 15.64
N ARG A 52 5.62 -3.47 16.00
CA ARG A 52 6.39 -2.66 15.06
C ARG A 52 7.89 -2.87 15.29
N PRO A 53 8.75 -2.67 14.28
CA PRO A 53 10.18 -2.71 14.47
C PRO A 53 10.65 -1.56 15.37
N ASN A 54 11.83 -1.70 15.97
CA ASN A 54 12.43 -0.63 16.76
C ASN A 54 13.17 0.33 15.83
N GLU A 55 12.82 1.62 15.85
CA GLU A 55 13.44 2.60 14.94
C GLU A 55 14.97 2.66 15.08
N LYS A 56 15.51 2.68 16.30
CA LYS A 56 16.97 2.80 16.50
C LYS A 56 17.73 1.56 16.03
N GLN A 57 17.13 0.37 16.15
CA GLN A 57 17.81 -0.90 15.87
C GLN A 57 17.55 -1.42 14.46
N ASP A 58 16.34 -1.22 13.95
CA ASP A 58 15.83 -1.89 12.76
C ASP A 58 15.68 -0.94 11.57
N ARG A 59 15.72 0.40 11.76
CA ARG A 59 15.48 1.37 10.66
C ARG A 59 16.38 1.17 9.46
N LEU A 60 17.69 1.08 9.68
CA LEU A 60 18.65 0.97 8.57
C LEU A 60 18.44 -0.33 7.77
N ARG A 61 18.21 -1.45 8.47
CA ARG A 61 17.86 -2.72 7.83
C ARG A 61 16.51 -2.63 7.14
N PHE A 62 15.53 -1.96 7.74
CA PHE A 62 14.22 -1.81 7.13
C PHE A 62 14.29 -1.00 5.83
N ILE A 63 15.02 0.10 5.82
CA ILE A 63 15.25 0.90 4.61
C ILE A 63 15.94 0.06 3.53
N GLN A 64 16.99 -0.68 3.89
CA GLN A 64 17.69 -1.56 2.95
C GLN A 64 16.79 -2.68 2.42
N TYR A 65 15.95 -3.27 3.28
CA TYR A 65 14.96 -4.28 2.90
C TYR A 65 13.94 -3.71 1.91
N LEU A 66 13.44 -2.49 2.12
CA LEU A 66 12.56 -1.83 1.15
C LEU A 66 13.26 -1.62 -0.19
N ALA A 67 14.49 -1.11 -0.17
CA ALA A 67 15.24 -0.77 -1.37
C ALA A 67 15.60 -2.01 -2.21
N GLU A 68 16.28 -2.98 -1.59
CA GLU A 68 16.93 -4.11 -2.26
C GLU A 68 15.98 -5.30 -2.39
N GLU A 69 15.41 -5.75 -1.27
CA GLU A 69 14.64 -6.99 -1.21
C GLU A 69 13.22 -6.78 -1.79
N LEU A 70 12.54 -5.70 -1.40
CA LEU A 70 11.22 -5.36 -1.98
C LEU A 70 11.31 -4.63 -3.32
N LYS A 71 12.53 -4.45 -3.86
CA LYS A 71 12.79 -3.83 -5.16
C LYS A 71 12.15 -2.43 -5.31
N LEU A 72 12.04 -1.69 -4.20
CA LEU A 72 11.50 -0.32 -4.23
C LEU A 72 12.54 0.72 -4.61
N ARG A 73 13.79 0.32 -4.90
CA ARG A 73 14.87 1.24 -5.29
C ARG A 73 14.49 2.23 -6.38
N HIS A 74 13.68 1.82 -7.36
CA HIS A 74 13.22 2.67 -8.45
C HIS A 74 11.72 3.02 -8.39
N ASN A 75 11.01 2.61 -7.33
CA ASN A 75 9.57 2.82 -7.21
C ASN A 75 9.26 3.81 -6.09
N ARG A 76 9.60 5.08 -6.36
CA ARG A 76 9.52 6.19 -5.40
C ARG A 76 8.12 6.39 -4.83
N GLN A 77 7.08 6.23 -5.64
CA GLN A 77 5.71 6.45 -5.20
C GLN A 77 5.27 5.42 -4.15
N ILE A 78 5.56 4.13 -4.38
CA ILE A 78 5.25 3.07 -3.40
C ILE A 78 6.11 3.25 -2.14
N LEU A 79 7.38 3.65 -2.29
CA LEU A 79 8.24 3.95 -1.15
C LEU A 79 7.66 5.07 -0.27
N GLU A 80 7.31 6.21 -0.87
CA GLU A 80 6.77 7.38 -0.15
C GLU A 80 5.44 7.04 0.54
N GLU A 81 4.57 6.28 -0.10
CA GLU A 81 3.29 5.86 0.47
C GLU A 81 3.45 4.88 1.63
N ILE A 82 4.30 3.85 1.50
CA ILE A 82 4.64 2.94 2.61
C ILE A 82 5.26 3.71 3.77
N TRP A 83 6.18 4.63 3.46
CA TRP A 83 6.84 5.43 4.48
C TRP A 83 5.86 6.35 5.20
N HIS A 84 4.94 6.99 4.48
CA HIS A 84 3.94 7.87 5.06
C HIS A 84 2.89 7.07 5.86
N ASP A 85 2.28 6.05 5.26
CA ASP A 85 1.11 5.39 5.82
C ASP A 85 1.47 4.38 6.91
N VAL A 86 2.53 3.59 6.70
CA VAL A 86 2.94 2.55 7.64
C VAL A 86 3.98 3.08 8.60
N VAL A 87 5.09 3.62 8.08
CA VAL A 87 6.26 3.94 8.90
C VAL A 87 6.02 5.19 9.77
N MET A 88 5.52 6.27 9.18
CA MET A 88 5.16 7.50 9.92
C MET A 88 3.77 7.40 10.52
N GLY A 89 2.79 6.89 9.78
CA GLY A 89 1.38 6.83 10.16
C GLY A 89 1.12 5.86 11.31
N GLU A 90 1.49 4.60 11.14
CA GLU A 90 1.26 3.54 12.14
C GLU A 90 2.43 3.43 13.12
N TRP A 91 3.66 3.37 12.61
CA TRP A 91 4.84 3.11 13.44
C TRP A 91 5.43 4.36 14.08
N LYS A 92 4.98 5.57 13.71
CA LYS A 92 5.41 6.86 14.28
C LYS A 92 6.92 7.10 14.20
N TRP A 93 7.58 6.53 13.20
CA TRP A 93 9.00 6.79 12.94
C TRP A 93 9.20 8.16 12.30
N SER A 94 10.44 8.64 12.36
CA SER A 94 10.84 9.85 11.66
C SER A 94 10.81 9.68 10.13
N ALA A 95 10.59 10.79 9.42
CA ALA A 95 10.65 10.84 7.96
C ALA A 95 12.01 10.32 7.44
N LEU A 96 12.01 9.83 6.19
CA LEU A 96 13.22 9.35 5.54
C LEU A 96 14.22 10.51 5.40
N GLN A 97 15.45 10.34 5.88
CA GLN A 97 16.45 11.41 5.86
C GLN A 97 17.07 11.53 4.46
N PRO A 98 17.51 12.74 4.05
CA PRO A 98 18.14 12.95 2.74
C PRO A 98 19.34 12.03 2.48
N ASP A 99 20.16 11.77 3.50
CA ASP A 99 21.33 10.88 3.38
C ASP A 99 20.93 9.42 3.20
N GLU A 100 19.82 8.98 3.84
CA GLU A 100 19.26 7.64 3.66
C GLU A 100 18.68 7.46 2.25
N LEU A 101 18.00 8.50 1.75
CA LEU A 101 17.46 8.52 0.39
C LEU A 101 18.59 8.38 -0.64
N ARG A 102 19.63 9.20 -0.51
CA ARG A 102 20.81 9.15 -1.39
C ARG A 102 21.54 7.82 -1.30
N LYS A 103 21.66 7.24 -0.11
CA LYS A 103 22.45 6.01 0.08
C LYS A 103 21.77 4.77 -0.49
N TYR A 104 20.49 4.58 -0.24
CA TYR A 104 19.79 3.33 -0.58
C TYR A 104 18.95 3.43 -1.85
N PHE A 105 18.67 4.65 -2.30
CA PHE A 105 17.84 4.92 -3.48
C PHE A 105 18.58 5.78 -4.52
N SER A 106 19.92 5.70 -4.56
CA SER A 106 20.81 6.48 -5.46
C SER A 106 20.58 6.29 -6.97
N ASP A 107 19.94 5.20 -7.39
CA ASP A 107 19.58 4.98 -8.80
C ASP A 107 18.20 5.57 -9.14
N ILE A 108 17.55 6.24 -8.17
CA ILE A 108 16.57 7.27 -8.47
C ILE A 108 17.41 8.44 -8.94
N ASP A 109 17.34 8.76 -10.23
CA ASP A 109 17.95 9.95 -10.82
C ASP A 109 17.92 11.10 -9.81
N VAL A 110 19.08 11.41 -9.24
CA VAL A 110 19.23 12.52 -8.29
C VAL A 110 19.32 13.78 -9.13
N ASP A 111 18.27 14.07 -9.91
CA ASP A 111 17.98 15.44 -10.35
C ASP A 111 17.40 16.15 -9.13
N ILE A 112 18.30 16.54 -8.21
CA ILE A 112 18.00 17.61 -7.27
C ILE A 112 18.03 18.90 -8.09
N LYS A 113 17.02 19.06 -8.93
CA LYS A 113 16.46 20.39 -9.12
C LYS A 113 15.79 20.76 -7.81
N PRO A 114 16.02 21.96 -7.27
CA PRO A 114 15.19 22.46 -6.18
C PRO A 114 13.75 22.27 -6.61
N VAL A 115 12.93 21.66 -5.75
CA VAL A 115 11.50 21.47 -5.98
C VAL A 115 10.89 22.86 -6.14
N THR A 116 10.88 23.37 -7.37
CA THR A 116 9.93 24.40 -7.78
C THR A 116 8.56 23.74 -7.69
N PRO A 117 7.55 24.41 -7.11
CA PRO A 117 6.23 23.82 -6.82
C PRO A 117 5.39 23.50 -8.07
N GLU A 118 5.99 23.34 -9.25
CA GLU A 118 5.30 22.96 -10.46
C GLU A 118 5.17 21.43 -10.56
N PHE A 119 3.92 20.99 -10.39
CA PHE A 119 3.39 19.70 -10.83
C PHE A 119 3.69 18.44 -9.99
N ILE A 120 3.26 18.50 -8.72
CA ILE A 120 2.45 17.38 -8.21
C ILE A 120 1.18 17.36 -9.08
N ARG A 121 1.16 16.61 -10.19
CA ARG A 121 -0.09 16.30 -10.88
C ARG A 121 -0.94 15.47 -9.91
N LYS A 122 -1.73 16.15 -9.09
CA LYS A 122 -2.86 15.49 -8.42
C LYS A 122 -3.68 14.85 -9.53
N PRO A 123 -4.00 13.55 -9.44
CA PRO A 123 -4.90 12.95 -10.41
C PRO A 123 -6.18 13.79 -10.42
N ILE A 124 -6.60 14.20 -11.62
CA ILE A 124 -7.77 15.08 -11.80
C ILE A 124 -9.02 14.36 -11.28
N LEU A 125 -9.03 13.02 -11.36
CA LEU A 125 -10.10 12.16 -10.91
C LEU A 125 -9.65 11.34 -9.70
N LEU A 126 -10.29 11.61 -8.56
CA LEU A 126 -9.97 10.96 -7.30
C LEU A 126 -10.86 9.74 -7.08
N ALA A 127 -10.23 8.65 -6.63
CA ALA A 127 -10.95 7.52 -6.09
C ALA A 127 -11.84 7.98 -4.91
N PRO A 128 -12.98 7.31 -4.66
CA PRO A 128 -13.75 7.55 -3.45
C PRO A 128 -12.86 7.32 -2.21
N PRO A 129 -13.14 8.02 -1.09
CA PRO A 129 -12.36 7.87 0.14
C PRO A 129 -12.20 6.39 0.52
N PRO A 130 -10.99 5.96 0.96
CA PRO A 130 -10.76 4.61 1.42
C PRO A 130 -11.76 4.22 2.52
N LEU A 131 -12.09 2.93 2.59
CA LEU A 131 -12.96 2.43 3.65
C LEU A 131 -12.30 2.67 5.01
N SER A 132 -13.11 3.04 6.01
CA SER A 132 -12.65 3.21 7.40
C SER A 132 -12.23 1.89 8.07
N HIS A 133 -12.50 0.76 7.43
CA HIS A 133 -12.26 -0.58 7.93
C HIS A 133 -11.86 -1.52 6.78
N SER A 134 -11.01 -2.51 7.09
CA SER A 134 -10.58 -3.52 6.13
C SER A 134 -11.66 -4.55 5.84
N LEU A 135 -11.73 -5.03 4.59
CA LEU A 135 -12.62 -6.12 4.22
C LEU A 135 -12.09 -7.48 4.72
N ILE A 136 -12.73 -8.03 5.75
CA ILE A 136 -12.32 -9.30 6.36
C ILE A 136 -12.64 -10.47 5.41
N GLY A 137 -11.65 -11.36 5.20
CA GLY A 137 -11.82 -12.60 4.44
C GLY A 137 -11.98 -12.42 2.92
N ARG A 138 -11.80 -11.20 2.38
CA ARG A 138 -12.01 -10.89 0.96
C ARG A 138 -10.73 -10.77 0.13
N GLY A 139 -9.55 -10.95 0.72
CA GLY A 139 -8.26 -10.77 0.03
C GLY A 139 -8.11 -11.62 -1.24
N ASN A 140 -8.51 -12.89 -1.22
CA ASN A 140 -8.48 -13.76 -2.40
C ASN A 140 -9.39 -13.27 -3.53
N LEU A 141 -10.57 -12.73 -3.18
CA LEU A 141 -11.49 -12.18 -4.16
C LEU A 141 -10.94 -10.88 -4.75
N LEU A 142 -10.42 -9.99 -3.90
CA LEU A 142 -9.78 -8.74 -4.32
C LEU A 142 -8.62 -9.00 -5.29
N ARG A 143 -7.74 -9.96 -4.98
CA ARG A 143 -6.65 -10.36 -5.88
C ARG A 143 -7.14 -10.84 -7.25
N LYS A 144 -8.20 -11.66 -7.29
CA LYS A 144 -8.81 -12.11 -8.55
C LYS A 144 -9.42 -10.96 -9.34
N LEU A 145 -10.12 -10.05 -8.66
CA LEU A 145 -10.74 -8.88 -9.28
C LEU A 145 -9.69 -7.90 -9.81
N ARG A 146 -8.63 -7.62 -9.03
CA ARG A 146 -7.47 -6.83 -9.43
C ARG A 146 -6.85 -7.40 -10.69
N HIS A 147 -6.54 -8.69 -10.71
CA HIS A 147 -5.97 -9.34 -11.89
C HIS A 147 -6.86 -9.21 -13.13
N ARG A 148 -8.18 -9.43 -12.99
CA ARG A 148 -9.14 -9.26 -14.09
C ARG A 148 -9.27 -7.81 -14.57
N LEU A 149 -9.23 -6.86 -13.66
CA LEU A 149 -9.30 -5.44 -13.98
C LEU A 149 -8.05 -4.97 -14.75
N LEU A 150 -6.87 -5.47 -14.37
CA LEU A 150 -5.59 -5.10 -14.98
C LEU A 150 -5.31 -5.79 -16.32
N THR A 151 -6.00 -6.89 -16.61
CA THR A 151 -5.81 -7.67 -17.85
C THR A 151 -6.97 -7.53 -18.84
N GLY A 152 -8.14 -7.12 -18.37
CA GLY A 152 -9.36 -7.00 -19.16
C GLY A 152 -9.73 -5.56 -19.49
N LYS A 153 -10.75 -5.40 -20.35
CA LYS A 153 -11.33 -4.07 -20.68
C LYS A 153 -12.41 -3.63 -19.70
N HIS A 154 -13.23 -4.57 -19.21
CA HIS A 154 -14.36 -4.27 -18.32
C HIS A 154 -14.50 -5.32 -17.22
N LEU A 155 -14.86 -4.88 -16.02
CA LEU A 155 -15.15 -5.73 -14.87
C LEU A 155 -16.53 -5.39 -14.32
N VAL A 156 -17.37 -6.41 -14.13
CA VAL A 156 -18.73 -6.26 -13.56
C VAL A 156 -18.80 -6.98 -12.22
N LEU A 157 -19.23 -6.28 -11.17
CA LEU A 157 -19.53 -6.85 -9.86
C LEU A 157 -21.04 -7.08 -9.73
N SER A 158 -21.47 -8.35 -9.72
CA SER A 158 -22.88 -8.75 -9.55
C SER A 158 -23.07 -9.55 -8.25
N GLY A 159 -24.29 -9.52 -7.70
CA GLY A 159 -24.62 -10.23 -6.47
C GLY A 159 -25.73 -9.57 -5.67
N MET A 160 -26.14 -10.22 -4.57
CA MET A 160 -27.25 -9.78 -3.73
C MET A 160 -27.09 -8.35 -3.19
N PRO A 161 -28.20 -7.63 -2.93
CA PRO A 161 -28.16 -6.37 -2.18
C PRO A 161 -27.39 -6.54 -0.85
N GLY A 162 -26.62 -5.54 -0.45
CA GLY A 162 -25.88 -5.57 0.83
C GLY A 162 -24.61 -6.41 0.87
N VAL A 163 -24.29 -7.25 -0.13
CA VAL A 163 -23.10 -8.13 -0.11
C VAL A 163 -21.73 -7.42 -0.13
N GLY A 164 -21.71 -6.09 -0.21
CA GLY A 164 -20.47 -5.29 -0.17
C GLY A 164 -19.82 -5.02 -1.54
N LYS A 165 -20.57 -5.08 -2.65
CA LYS A 165 -20.04 -4.79 -4.00
C LYS A 165 -19.39 -3.40 -4.11
N THR A 166 -20.06 -2.38 -3.57
CA THR A 166 -19.55 -1.01 -3.55
C THR A 166 -18.26 -0.92 -2.73
N ALA A 167 -18.19 -1.64 -1.60
CA ALA A 167 -16.99 -1.68 -0.77
C ALA A 167 -15.82 -2.34 -1.52
N LEU A 168 -16.04 -3.45 -2.22
CA LEU A 168 -15.02 -4.08 -3.07
C LEU A 168 -14.55 -3.15 -4.20
N ALA A 169 -15.45 -2.39 -4.80
CA ALA A 169 -15.10 -1.42 -5.84
C ALA A 169 -14.30 -0.23 -5.29
N ILE A 170 -14.63 0.27 -4.09
CA ILE A 170 -13.85 1.31 -3.40
C ILE A 170 -12.44 0.80 -3.08
N GLU A 171 -12.33 -0.43 -2.58
CA GLU A 171 -11.04 -1.06 -2.26
C GLU A 171 -10.17 -1.20 -3.53
N LEU A 172 -10.75 -1.71 -4.63
CA LEU A 172 -10.07 -1.81 -5.92
C LEU A 172 -9.69 -0.44 -6.51
N ALA A 173 -10.52 0.58 -6.33
CA ALA A 173 -10.22 1.93 -6.81
C ALA A 173 -9.05 2.59 -6.08
N ASN A 174 -8.84 2.21 -4.81
CA ASN A 174 -7.73 2.69 -3.99
C ASN A 174 -6.49 1.77 -4.07
N ASP A 175 -6.59 0.64 -4.77
CA ASP A 175 -5.53 -0.34 -4.91
C ASP A 175 -4.31 0.20 -5.68
N LEU A 176 -3.11 -0.04 -5.14
CA LEU A 176 -1.85 0.46 -5.70
C LEU A 176 -1.60 0.00 -7.14
N PHE A 177 -1.88 -1.26 -7.44
CA PHE A 177 -1.63 -1.79 -8.78
C PHE A 177 -2.64 -1.24 -9.77
N VAL A 178 -3.88 -1.00 -9.34
CA VAL A 178 -4.93 -0.37 -10.14
C VAL A 178 -4.60 1.09 -10.41
N ARG A 179 -4.25 1.87 -9.38
CA ARG A 179 -3.86 3.28 -9.54
C ARG A 179 -2.61 3.46 -10.38
N LYS A 180 -1.66 2.51 -10.31
CA LYS A 180 -0.49 2.48 -11.19
C LYS A 180 -0.85 2.13 -12.64
N HIS A 181 -1.88 1.33 -12.88
CA HIS A 181 -2.27 0.97 -14.25
C HIS A 181 -3.13 2.07 -14.92
N PHE A 182 -3.94 2.79 -14.14
CA PHE A 182 -4.80 3.89 -14.61
C PHE A 182 -4.27 5.24 -14.12
N HIS A 183 -3.22 5.75 -14.79
CA HIS A 183 -2.51 6.96 -14.40
C HIS A 183 -3.34 8.25 -14.41
N ASP A 184 -4.40 8.31 -15.21
CA ASP A 184 -5.30 9.47 -15.31
C ASP A 184 -6.26 9.60 -14.11
N GLY A 185 -6.32 8.58 -13.24
CA GLY A 185 -7.13 8.56 -12.03
C GLY A 185 -8.41 7.73 -12.16
N VAL A 186 -9.33 7.91 -11.21
CA VAL A 186 -10.55 7.11 -11.10
C VAL A 186 -11.78 8.02 -11.20
N LEU A 187 -12.59 7.81 -12.25
CA LEU A 187 -13.93 8.42 -12.34
C LEU A 187 -14.93 7.57 -11.55
N TRP A 188 -15.53 8.16 -10.51
CA TRP A 188 -16.57 7.51 -9.73
C TRP A 188 -17.93 8.16 -9.97
N ALA A 189 -18.85 7.45 -10.61
CA ALA A 189 -20.17 7.96 -10.97
C ALA A 189 -21.29 6.97 -10.63
N ARG A 190 -22.48 7.51 -10.33
CA ARG A 190 -23.70 6.72 -10.12
C ARG A 190 -24.67 6.97 -11.28
N LEU A 191 -24.96 5.94 -12.08
CA LEU A 191 -25.77 6.06 -13.30
C LEU A 191 -27.30 6.12 -13.07
N GLY A 192 -27.77 6.04 -11.83
CA GLY A 192 -29.21 6.06 -11.52
C GLY A 192 -29.99 4.85 -12.07
N ARG A 193 -31.34 4.92 -12.03
CA ARG A 193 -32.23 3.87 -12.56
C ARG A 193 -32.49 4.00 -14.07
N LYS A 194 -32.39 5.22 -14.60
CA LYS A 194 -32.41 5.53 -16.03
C LYS A 194 -31.05 6.12 -16.38
N ALA A 195 -30.21 5.34 -17.06
CA ALA A 195 -28.91 5.83 -17.50
C ALA A 195 -29.14 6.87 -18.61
N ASN A 196 -29.04 8.16 -18.29
CA ASN A 196 -28.94 9.19 -19.32
C ASN A 196 -27.46 9.37 -19.68
N VAL A 197 -26.99 8.57 -20.62
CA VAL A 197 -25.60 8.62 -21.11
C VAL A 197 -25.31 9.86 -21.97
N LEU A 198 -26.34 10.66 -22.30
CA LEU A 198 -26.22 11.82 -23.19
C LEU A 198 -26.49 13.18 -22.55
N GLY A 199 -26.82 13.24 -21.25
CA GLY A 199 -26.97 14.46 -20.45
C GLY A 199 -27.28 15.75 -21.22
N GLU A 200 -28.55 15.99 -21.53
CA GLU A 200 -29.10 17.36 -21.66
C GLU A 200 -29.60 17.83 -20.29
#